data_AF-A0A6N7CLJ3-F1
#
_entry.id   AF-A0A6N7CLJ3-F1
#
_cell.length_a   1.000
_cell.length_b   1.000
_cell.length_c   1.000
_cell.angle_alpha   90.00
_cell.angle_beta   90.00
_cell.angle_gamma   90.00
#
_symmetry.space_group_name_H-M   'P 1'
#
loop_
_entity.id
_entity.type
_entity.pdbx_description
1 polymer ?
#
loop_
_entity_poly.entity_id
_entity_poly.type
_entity_poly.pdbx_seq_one_letter_code
_entity_poly.pdbx_strand_id
1 'polypeptide(L)'
;MLTWLVTALADVVVARLGPAGDGEAFVIEVRTTAGRTVGAGELPPSHGRVGRSVLAMLAGDRDAAQAQLAAAEREPDPAVRATTLVEALVWLHALLDAKTPAFPDPPPG
;
A
#
# COMPACT_ATOMS: atom_id res chain seq x y z
N MET A 1 -3.96 -5.39 -14.45
CA MET A 1 -2.84 -6.04 -13.69
C MET A 1 -2.52 -5.28 -12.42
N LEU A 2 -2.31 -3.96 -12.49
CA LEU A 2 -2.03 -3.14 -11.32
C LEU A 2 -3.14 -3.21 -10.25
N THR A 3 -4.40 -3.19 -10.65
CA THR A 3 -5.56 -3.39 -9.75
C THR A 3 -5.48 -4.70 -8.98
N TRP A 4 -5.07 -5.79 -9.64
CA TRP A 4 -4.90 -7.09 -8.99
C TRP A 4 -3.74 -7.05 -7.97
N LEU A 5 -2.61 -6.43 -8.31
CA LEU A 5 -1.47 -6.27 -7.39
C LEU A 5 -1.83 -5.45 -6.14
N VAL A 6 -2.53 -4.33 -6.31
CA VAL A 6 -2.95 -3.48 -5.19
C VAL A 6 -3.96 -4.18 -4.29
N THR A 7 -4.88 -4.96 -4.88
CA THR A 7 -5.82 -5.78 -4.10
C THR A 7 -5.07 -6.85 -3.31
N ALA A 8 -4.15 -7.58 -3.95
CA ALA A 8 -3.34 -8.60 -3.28
C ALA A 8 -2.48 -8.02 -2.15
N LEU A 9 -1.95 -6.81 -2.33
CA LEU A 9 -1.24 -6.09 -1.26
C LEU A 9 -2.15 -5.83 -0.04
N ALA A 10 -3.35 -5.29 -0.26
CA ALA A 10 -4.30 -5.05 0.83
C ALA A 10 -4.71 -6.36 1.52
N ASP A 11 -4.97 -7.43 0.76
CA ASP A 11 -5.32 -8.74 1.30
C ASP A 11 -4.20 -9.32 2.18
N VAL A 12 -2.93 -9.20 1.75
CA VAL A 12 -1.79 -9.67 2.55
C VAL A 12 -1.64 -8.84 3.83
N VAL A 13 -1.87 -7.53 3.79
CA VAL A 13 -1.86 -6.69 5.01
C VAL A 13 -2.91 -7.18 5.99
N VAL A 14 -4.17 -7.34 5.55
CA VAL A 14 -5.27 -7.82 6.40
C VAL A 14 -5.00 -9.23 6.93
N ALA A 15 -4.47 -10.13 6.10
CA ALA A 15 -4.15 -11.50 6.51
C ALA A 15 -3.05 -11.55 7.59
N ARG A 16 -2.15 -10.57 7.61
CA ARG A 16 -1.02 -10.54 8.56
C ARG A 16 -1.31 -9.73 9.82
N LEU A 17 -2.03 -8.63 9.71
CA LEU A 17 -2.24 -7.67 10.80
C LEU A 17 -3.68 -7.67 11.33
N GLY A 18 -4.60 -8.39 10.67
CA GLY A 18 -6.03 -8.24 10.90
C GLY A 18 -6.60 -7.01 10.18
N PRO A 19 -7.93 -6.85 10.15
CA PRO A 19 -8.57 -5.60 9.72
C PRO A 19 -8.30 -4.49 10.74
N ALA A 20 -8.38 -3.23 10.32
CA ALA A 20 -8.36 -2.10 11.25
C ALA A 20 -9.60 -2.14 12.16
N GLY A 21 -9.40 -1.95 13.46
CA GLY A 21 -10.49 -1.76 14.43
C GLY A 21 -11.15 -0.39 14.32
N ASP A 22 -12.20 -0.18 15.12
CA ASP A 22 -12.93 1.09 15.16
C ASP A 22 -12.00 2.24 15.60
N GLY A 23 -11.83 3.23 14.72
CA GLY A 23 -10.96 4.39 14.94
C GLY A 23 -9.47 4.13 14.66
N GLU A 24 -9.11 2.93 14.22
CA GLU A 24 -7.75 2.61 13.77
C GLU A 24 -7.57 2.93 12.29
N ALA A 25 -6.34 3.26 11.91
CA ALA A 25 -5.98 3.48 10.52
C ALA A 25 -4.63 2.81 10.22
N PHE A 26 -4.54 2.18 9.05
CA PHE A 26 -3.26 1.73 8.54
C PHE A 26 -2.42 2.92 8.11
N VAL A 27 -1.13 2.86 8.40
CA VAL A 27 -0.14 3.81 7.91
C VAL A 27 0.95 3.01 7.19
N ILE A 28 1.37 3.50 6.04
CA ILE A 28 2.55 2.97 5.35
C ILE A 28 3.63 4.04 5.35
N GLU A 29 4.75 3.70 5.97
CA GLU A 29 5.92 4.55 6.09
C GLU A 29 7.08 3.96 5.30
N VAL A 30 7.80 4.81 4.57
CA VAL A 30 9.00 4.45 3.81
C VAL A 30 10.20 5.12 4.44
N ARG A 31 11.20 4.31 4.82
CA ARG A 31 12.48 4.81 5.29
C ARG A 31 13.42 5.04 4.10
N THR A 32 13.73 6.31 3.85
CA THR A 32 14.67 6.72 2.81
C THR A 32 16.11 6.34 3.18
N THR A 33 16.98 6.26 2.17
CA THR A 33 18.43 6.02 2.37
C THR A 33 19.11 7.12 3.18
N ALA A 34 18.54 8.32 3.20
CA ALA A 34 18.97 9.43 4.05
C ALA A 34 18.51 9.28 5.53
N GLY A 35 17.90 8.15 5.90
CA GLY A 35 17.47 7.86 7.26
C GLY A 35 16.15 8.51 7.67
N ARG A 36 15.51 9.30 6.80
CA ARG A 36 14.19 9.90 7.05
C ARG A 36 13.07 8.91 6.80
N THR A 37 12.06 8.93 7.66
CA THR A 37 10.79 8.22 7.46
C THR A 37 9.79 9.18 6.83
N VAL A 38 9.11 8.76 5.76
CA VAL A 38 8.07 9.53 5.08
C VAL A 38 6.84 8.67 4.86
N GLY A 39 5.65 9.25 5.01
CA GLY A 39 4.41 8.54 4.70
C GLY A 39 4.27 8.27 3.21
N ALA A 40 3.55 7.21 2.83
CA ALA A 40 3.27 6.90 1.43
C ALA A 40 2.56 8.05 0.67
N GLY A 41 1.80 8.88 1.40
CA GLY A 41 1.18 10.09 0.87
C GLY A 41 2.15 11.23 0.54
N GLU A 42 3.33 11.24 1.17
CA GLU A 42 4.36 12.27 1.00
C GLU A 42 5.39 11.90 -0.08
N LEU A 43 5.34 10.67 -0.58
CA LEU A 43 6.19 10.22 -1.68
C LEU A 43 5.82 10.95 -2.98
N PRO A 44 6.81 11.20 -3.86
CA PRO A 44 6.55 11.73 -5.19
C PRO A 44 5.45 10.94 -5.91
N PRO A 45 4.65 11.58 -6.79
CA PRO A 45 3.48 10.95 -7.40
C PRO A 45 3.72 9.58 -8.02
N SER A 46 4.89 9.38 -8.64
CA SER A 46 5.31 8.12 -9.27
C SER A 46 5.66 7.00 -8.29
N HIS A 47 6.00 7.33 -7.03
CA HIS A 47 6.43 6.39 -6.00
C HIS A 47 5.39 6.22 -4.86
N GLY A 48 4.47 7.17 -4.72
CA GLY A 48 3.42 7.13 -3.69
C GLY A 48 2.11 6.51 -4.16
N ARG A 49 1.95 6.27 -5.47
CA ARG A 49 0.64 5.91 -6.05
C ARG A 49 0.17 4.54 -5.60
N VAL A 50 1.06 3.55 -5.56
CA VAL A 50 0.75 2.19 -5.07
C VAL A 50 0.38 2.25 -3.60
N GLY A 51 1.22 2.84 -2.76
CA GLY A 51 0.98 2.95 -1.32
C GLY A 51 -0.31 3.69 -0.98
N ARG A 52 -0.62 4.80 -1.66
CA ARG A 52 -1.90 5.52 -1.49
C ARG A 52 -3.10 4.67 -1.90
N SER A 53 -3.00 3.89 -2.98
CA SER A 53 -4.08 3.01 -3.42
C SER A 53 -4.33 1.87 -2.43
N VAL A 54 -3.27 1.29 -1.87
CA VAL A 54 -3.36 0.27 -0.81
C VAL A 54 -3.98 0.86 0.46
N LEU A 55 -3.55 2.05 0.90
CA LEU A 55 -4.14 2.73 2.05
C LEU A 55 -5.62 3.02 1.87
N ALA A 56 -6.04 3.48 0.69
CA ALA A 56 -7.45 3.70 0.37
C ALA A 56 -8.26 2.39 0.43
N MET A 57 -7.72 1.30 -0.12
CA MET A 57 -8.35 -0.03 -0.03
C MET A 57 -8.52 -0.49 1.42
N LEU A 58 -7.49 -0.32 2.25
CA LEU A 58 -7.49 -0.70 3.66
C LEU A 58 -8.44 0.16 4.51
N ALA A 59 -8.63 1.43 4.14
CA ALA A 59 -9.61 2.33 4.75
C ALA A 59 -11.06 2.05 4.29
N GLY A 60 -11.28 1.09 3.39
CA GLY A 60 -12.59 0.81 2.79
C GLY A 60 -13.02 1.83 1.72
N ASP A 61 -12.18 2.79 1.37
CA ASP A 61 -12.43 3.79 0.33
C ASP A 61 -12.05 3.23 -1.05
N ARG A 62 -12.91 2.33 -1.54
CA ARG A 62 -12.74 1.68 -2.85
C ARG A 62 -12.79 2.66 -4.00
N ASP A 63 -13.53 3.75 -3.88
CA ASP A 63 -13.67 4.74 -4.94
C ASP A 63 -12.37 5.54 -5.11
N ALA A 64 -11.75 5.97 -4.00
CA ALA A 64 -10.44 6.62 -4.06
C ALA A 64 -9.35 5.66 -4.57
N ALA A 65 -9.37 4.40 -4.15
CA ALA A 65 -8.44 3.39 -4.65
C ALA A 65 -8.60 3.20 -6.17
N GLN A 66 -9.84 3.06 -6.65
CA GLN A 66 -10.14 2.88 -8.06
C GLN A 66 -9.76 4.10 -8.90
N ALA A 67 -9.95 5.32 -8.38
CA ALA A 67 -9.53 6.54 -9.07
C ALA A 67 -8.00 6.61 -9.26
N GLN A 68 -7.22 6.26 -8.23
CA GLN A 68 -5.76 6.21 -8.31
C GLN A 68 -5.27 5.15 -9.29
N LEU A 69 -5.89 3.96 -9.27
CA LEU A 69 -5.58 2.85 -10.17
C LEU A 69 -5.92 3.20 -11.63
N ALA A 70 -7.10 3.76 -11.87
CA ALA A 70 -7.51 4.19 -13.20
C ALA A 70 -6.58 5.28 -13.77
N ALA A 71 -6.12 6.21 -12.92
CA ALA A 71 -5.14 7.20 -13.32
C ALA A 71 -3.79 6.57 -13.68
N ALA A 72 -3.36 5.53 -12.95
CA ALA A 72 -2.14 4.80 -13.26
C ALA A 72 -2.22 4.01 -14.57
N GLU A 73 -3.36 3.38 -14.85
CA GLU A 73 -3.56 2.61 -16.08
C GLU A 73 -3.65 3.52 -17.33
N ARG A 74 -4.17 4.74 -17.16
CA ARG A 74 -4.29 5.75 -18.24
C ARG A 74 -3.07 6.63 -18.44
N GLU A 75 -2.01 6.43 -17.66
CA GLU A 75 -0.77 7.18 -17.78
C GLU A 75 -0.21 7.04 -19.22
N PRO A 76 -0.04 8.14 -19.99
CA PRO A 76 0.41 8.06 -21.38
C PRO A 76 1.85 7.56 -21.50
N ASP A 77 2.72 7.88 -20.53
CA ASP A 77 4.13 7.47 -20.57
C ASP A 77 4.28 5.97 -20.23
N PRO A 78 4.74 5.13 -21.19
CA PRO A 78 4.95 3.71 -20.95
C PRO A 78 6.01 3.42 -19.89
N ALA A 79 7.02 4.29 -19.74
CA ALA A 79 8.05 4.13 -18.71
C ALA A 79 7.43 4.31 -17.33
N VAL A 80 6.58 5.33 -17.14
CA VAL A 80 5.88 5.57 -15.86
C VAL A 80 4.92 4.43 -15.51
N ARG A 81 4.20 3.86 -16.51
CA ARG A 81 3.36 2.67 -16.30
C ARG A 81 4.20 1.47 -15.84
N ALA A 82 5.33 1.21 -16.50
CA ALA A 82 6.22 0.12 -16.14
C ALA A 82 6.82 0.32 -14.73
N THR A 83 7.28 1.53 -14.41
CA THR A 83 7.78 1.87 -13.07
C THR A 83 6.72 1.64 -11.99
N THR A 84 5.46 2.02 -12.24
CA THR A 84 4.36 1.80 -11.29
C THR A 84 4.11 0.30 -11.03
N LEU A 85 4.21 -0.54 -12.07
CA LEU A 85 4.09 -1.99 -11.93
C LEU A 85 5.25 -2.61 -11.16
N VAL A 86 6.49 -2.18 -11.47
CA VAL A 86 7.69 -2.63 -10.75
C VAL A 86 7.61 -2.24 -9.28
N GLU A 87 7.16 -1.01 -8.98
CA GLU A 87 6.95 -0.57 -7.61
C GLU A 87 5.94 -1.46 -6.88
N ALA A 88 4.79 -1.76 -7.49
CA ALA A 88 3.80 -2.64 -6.89
C ALA A 88 4.35 -4.04 -6.58
N LEU A 89 5.19 -4.58 -7.47
CA LEU A 89 5.86 -5.87 -7.26
C LEU A 89 6.90 -5.82 -6.13
N VAL A 90 7.69 -4.74 -6.06
CA VAL A 90 8.67 -4.54 -4.98
C VAL A 90 7.98 -4.46 -3.62
N TRP A 91 6.88 -3.70 -3.53
CA TRP A 91 6.10 -3.60 -2.30
C TRP A 91 5.50 -4.96 -1.90
N LEU A 92 4.96 -5.72 -2.87
CA LEU A 92 4.41 -7.04 -2.60
C LEU A 92 5.48 -7.99 -2.11
N HIS A 93 6.64 -8.01 -2.76
CA HIS A 93 7.78 -8.83 -2.33
C HIS A 93 8.24 -8.45 -0.92
N ALA A 94 8.41 -7.16 -0.64
CA ALA A 94 8.82 -6.68 0.69
C ALA A 94 7.80 -7.07 1.77
N LEU A 95 6.50 -6.94 1.48
CA LEU A 95 5.44 -7.32 2.40
C LEU A 95 5.43 -8.84 2.66
N LEU A 96 5.67 -9.65 1.62
CA LEU A 96 5.75 -11.11 1.76
C LEU A 96 7.00 -11.56 2.54
N ASP A 97 8.13 -10.86 2.40
CA ASP A 97 9.38 -11.17 3.11
C ASP A 97 9.43 -10.60 4.54
N ALA A 98 8.64 -9.56 4.83
CA ALA A 98 8.60 -8.94 6.14
C ALA A 98 8.28 -9.96 7.23
N LYS A 99 9.04 -9.98 8.32
CA LYS A 99 8.67 -10.75 9.51
C LYS A 99 7.50 -10.04 10.18
N THR A 100 6.33 -10.69 10.24
CA THR A 100 5.20 -10.15 10.99
C THR A 100 5.49 -10.28 12.48
N PRO A 101 5.59 -9.18 13.25
CA PRO A 101 5.64 -9.27 14.69
C PRO A 101 4.31 -9.87 15.19
N ALA A 102 4.36 -10.72 16.22
CA ALA A 102 3.14 -11.19 16.87
C ALA A 102 2.40 -9.96 17.42
N PHE A 103 1.16 -9.75 16.98
CA PHE A 103 0.30 -8.76 17.62
C PHE A 103 0.07 -9.19 19.07
N PRO A 104 0.23 -8.29 20.05
CA PRO A 104 -0.17 -8.62 21.41
C PRO A 104 -1.68 -8.91 21.43
N ASP A 105 -2.08 -9.96 22.16
CA ASP A 105 -3.49 -10.27 22.34
C ASP A 105 -4.22 -9.03 22.89
N PRO A 106 -5.45 -8.73 22.40
CA PRO A 106 -6.24 -7.65 22.97
C PRO A 106 -6.50 -7.94 24.46
N PRO A 107 -6.50 -6.89 25.32
CA PRO A 107 -6.77 -7.08 26.74
C PRO A 107 -8.15 -7.73 26.94
N PRO A 108 -8.33 -8.59 27.96
CA PRO A 108 -9.63 -9.20 28.24
C PRO A 108 -10.66 -8.10 28.56
N GLY A 109 -11.82 -8.20 27.91
CA GLY A 109 -12.98 -7.33 28.13
C GLY A 109 -13.80 -7.67 29.38
#